data_AF-S2XJ78-F1
#
_entry.id   AF-S2XJ78-F1
#
_cell.length_a   1.000
_cell.length_b   1.000
_cell.length_c   1.000
_cell.angle_alpha   90.00
_cell.angle_beta   90.00
_cell.angle_gamma   90.00
#
_symmetry.space_group_name_H-M   'P 1'
#
loop_
_entity.id
_entity.type
_entity.pdbx_description
1 polymer ?
#
loop_
_entity_poly.entity_id
_entity_poly.type
_entity_poly.pdbx_seq_one_letter_code
_entity_poly.pdbx_strand_id
1 'polypeptide(L)' 'MNEQNITNLVAILQDIQIELHHISDSLHTLAHHPPIHDKSFNGMEEKLRRIACFLEDISYKK' A
#
# COMPACT_ATOMS: atom_id res chain seq x y z
N MET A 1 -11.73 -13.42 22.36
CA MET A 1 -11.24 -12.94 21.05
C MET A 1 -10.72 -14.18 20.32
N ASN A 2 -11.33 -14.57 19.19
CA ASN A 2 -11.09 -15.88 18.56
C ASN A 2 -9.66 -15.95 17.99
N GLU A 3 -8.91 -17.02 18.25
CA GLU A 3 -7.57 -17.24 17.68
C GLU A 3 -7.58 -17.08 16.16
N GLN A 4 -8.63 -17.57 15.50
CA GLN A 4 -8.87 -17.39 14.06
C GLN A 4 -8.85 -15.92 13.62
N ASN A 5 -9.38 -15.02 14.44
CA ASN A 5 -9.41 -13.58 14.12
C ASN A 5 -8.03 -12.95 14.26
N ILE A 6 -7.21 -13.46 15.19
CA ILE A 6 -5.82 -13.00 15.37
C ILE A 6 -4.97 -13.48 14.19
N THR A 7 -5.13 -14.74 13.76
CA THR A 7 -4.41 -15.26 12.58
C THR A 7 -4.77 -14.49 11.31
N ASN A 8 -6.06 -14.18 11.11
CA ASN A 8 -6.50 -13.39 9.96
C ASN A 8 -5.95 -11.96 10.02
N LEU A 9 -5.91 -11.34 11.21
CA LEU A 9 -5.33 -10.01 11.39
C LEU A 9 -3.83 -10.01 11.06
N VAL A 10 -3.10 -11.03 11.50
CA VAL A 10 -1.66 -11.17 11.21
C VAL A 10 -1.42 -11.32 9.71
N ALA A 11 -2.23 -12.13 9.01
CA ALA A 11 -2.13 -12.27 7.55
C ALA A 11 -2.37 -10.93 6.84
N ILE A 12 -3.42 -10.19 7.22
CA ILE A 12 -3.72 -8.86 6.67
C ILE A 12 -2.56 -7.88 6.93
N LEU A 13 -1.96 -7.90 8.12
CA LEU A 13 -0.83 -7.04 8.46
C LEU A 13 0.42 -7.38 7.65
N GLN A 14 0.66 -8.66 7.36
CA GLN A 14 1.74 -9.10 6.49
C GLN A 14 1.53 -8.62 5.04
N ASP A 15 0.30 -8.73 4.53
CA ASP A 15 -0.04 -8.23 3.19
C ASP A 15 0.18 -6.71 3.10
N ILE A 16 -0.24 -5.96 4.13
CA ILE A 16 0.01 -4.51 4.21
C ILE A 16 1.51 -4.20 4.22
N GLN A 17 2.31 -4.97 4.98
CA GLN A 17 3.76 -4.78 5.05
C GLN A 17 4.42 -4.97 3.67
N ILE A 18 3.99 -5.98 2.91
CA ILE A 18 4.48 -6.26 1.56
C ILE A 18 4.14 -5.10 0.63
N GLU A 19 2.88 -4.64 0.61
CA GLU A 19 2.45 -3.52 -0.22
C GLU A 19 3.21 -2.23 0.09
N LEU A 20 3.44 -1.93 1.38
CA LEU A 20 4.25 -0.77 1.78
C LEU A 20 5.70 -0.87 1.29
N HIS A 21 6.28 -2.07 1.26
CA HIS A 21 7.61 -2.27 0.70
C HIS A 21 7.64 -1.99 -0.81
N HIS A 22 6.64 -2.49 -1.56
CA HIS A 22 6.52 -2.21 -3.00
C HIS A 22 6.35 -0.72 -3.32
N ILE A 23 5.61 0.01 -2.49
CA ILE A 23 5.51 1.48 -2.61
C ILE A 23 6.87 2.12 -2.38
N SER A 24 7.57 1.73 -1.31
CA SER A 24 8.90 2.26 -0.98
C SER A 24 9.88 2.07 -2.13
N ASP A 25 9.91 0.87 -2.73
CA ASP A 25 10.77 0.57 -3.88
C ASP A 25 10.39 1.39 -5.11
N SER A 26 9.08 1.57 -5.35
CA SER A 26 8.57 2.40 -6.45
C SER A 26 8.94 3.87 -6.25
N LEU A 27 8.87 4.38 -5.03
CA LEU A 27 9.25 5.76 -4.68
C LEU A 27 10.77 5.95 -4.78
N HIS A 28 11.55 4.97 -4.32
CA HIS A 28 13.00 4.98 -4.46
C HIS A 28 13.40 5.00 -5.93
N THR A 29 12.78 4.18 -6.76
CA THR A 29 12.98 4.16 -8.22
C THR A 29 12.62 5.49 -8.85
N LEU A 30 11.50 6.09 -8.44
CA LEU A 30 11.07 7.40 -8.93
C LEU A 30 12.02 8.54 -8.52
N ALA A 31 12.54 8.51 -7.30
CA ALA A 31 13.47 9.53 -6.79
C ALA A 31 14.85 9.47 -7.46
N HIS A 32 15.30 8.27 -7.83
CA HIS A 32 16.65 8.06 -8.39
C HIS A 32 16.64 7.95 -9.92
N HIS A 33 15.51 7.57 -10.51
CA HIS A 33 15.27 7.49 -11.95
C HIS A 33 13.93 8.15 -12.28
N PRO A 34 13.80 9.47 -12.09
CA PRO A 34 12.57 10.17 -12.43
C PRO A 34 12.29 9.95 -13.93
N PRO A 35 11.13 9.38 -14.28
CA PRO A 35 10.80 9.11 -15.67
C PRO A 35 10.75 10.46 -16.40
N ILE A 36 11.67 10.65 -17.34
CA ILE A 36 11.78 11.88 -18.16
C ILE A 36 10.49 12.12 -18.99
N HIS A 37 9.57 11.15 -19.05
CA HIS A 37 8.27 11.24 -19.73
C HIS A 37 7.12 10.57 -18.95
N ASP A 38 6.53 11.30 -18.01
CA ASP A 38 5.09 11.60 -17.84
C ASP A 38 3.96 10.57 -18.14
N LYS A 39 4.22 9.25 -18.16
CA LYS A 39 3.15 8.23 -18.22
C LYS A 39 3.10 7.27 -17.04
N SER A 40 4.18 7.18 -16.27
CA SER A 40 4.26 6.27 -15.11
C SER A 40 3.60 6.86 -13.85
N PHE A 41 3.53 8.19 -13.73
CA PHE A 41 3.02 8.87 -12.54
C PHE A 41 1.52 8.65 -12.30
N ASN A 42 0.71 8.61 -13.37
CA ASN A 42 -0.72 8.31 -13.30
C ASN A 42 -1.02 6.93 -12.66
N GLY A 43 -0.12 5.95 -12.80
CA GLY A 43 -0.29 4.65 -12.17
C GLY A 43 0.06 4.63 -10.69
N MET A 44 0.92 5.55 -10.24
CA MET A 44 1.40 5.61 -8.86
C MET A 44 0.43 6.37 -7.96
N GLU A 45 -0.16 7.45 -8.46
CA GLU A 45 -1.25 8.17 -7.77
C GLU A 45 -2.44 7.24 -7.49
N GLU A 46 -2.85 6.44 -8.48
CA GLU A 46 -3.95 5.48 -8.32
C GLU A 46 -3.63 4.36 -7.31
N LYS A 47 -2.37 3.88 -7.28
CA LYS A 47 -1.92 2.90 -6.27
C LYS A 47 -1.93 3.50 -4.87
N LEU A 48 -1.42 4.72 -4.71
CA LEU A 48 -1.42 5.43 -3.43
C LEU A 48 -2.85 5.72 -2.95
N ARG A 49 -3.75 6.10 -3.87
CA ARG A 49 -5.17 6.35 -3.58
C ARG A 49 -5.88 5.08 -3.12
N ARG A 50 -5.64 3.93 -3.76
CA ARG A 50 -6.21 2.64 -3.32
C ARG A 50 -5.80 2.29 -1.89
N ILE A 51 -4.55 2.57 -1.54
CA ILE A 51 -4.02 2.28 -0.21
C ILE A 51 -4.61 3.24 0.83
N ALA A 52 -4.76 4.53 0.49
CA ALA A 52 -5.46 5.48 1.34
C ALA A 52 -6.92 5.05 1.62
N CYS A 53 -7.67 4.67 0.59
CA CYS A 53 -9.05 4.18 0.76
C CYS A 53 -9.12 2.91 1.63
N PHE A 54 -8.18 1.97 1.47
CA PHE A 54 -8.15 0.76 2.29
C PHE A 54 -7.82 1.05 3.76
N LEU A 55 -6.91 1.99 4.01
CA LEU A 55 -6.58 2.43 5.37
C LEU A 55 -7.76 3.18 6.02
N GLU A 56 -8.50 3.98 5.25
CA GLU A 56 -9.75 4.61 5.70
C GLU A 56 -10.80 3.57 6.06
N ASP A 57 -11.00 2.52 5.24
CA ASP A 57 -11.94 1.43 5.53
C ASP A 57 -11.59 0.65 6.80
N ILE A 58 -10.29 0.45 7.07
CA ILE A 58 -9.82 -0.14 8.34
C ILE A 58 -10.08 0.82 9.50
N SER A 59 -9.82 2.11 9.31
CA SER A 59 -10.01 3.14 10.34
C SER A 59 -11.49 3.33 10.72
N TYR A 60 -12.39 3.23 9.76
CA TYR A 60 -13.85 3.42 9.94
C TYR A 60 -14.57 2.22 10.58
N LYS A 61 -13.93 1.04 10.65
CA LYS A 61 -14.48 -0.14 11.34
C LYS A 61 -14.24 -0.15 12.87
N LYS A 62 -13.93 1.01 13.45
CA LYS A 62 -13.91 1.24 14.91
C LYS A 62 -15.29 1.51 15.48
#